data_AF-A0A428Z5C6-F1
#
_entry.id   AF-A0A428Z5C6-F1
#
_cell.length_a   1.000
_cell.length_b   1.000
_cell.length_c   1.000
_cell.angle_alpha   90.00
_cell.angle_beta   90.00
_cell.angle_gamma   90.00
#
_symmetry.space_group_name_H-M   'P 1'
#
loop_
_entity.id
_entity.type
_entity.pdbx_description
1 polymer ?
#
loop_
_entity_poly.entity_id
_entity_poly.type
_entity_poly.pdbx_seq_one_letter_code
_entity_poly.pdbx_strand_id
1 'polypeptide(L)'
;MSIARPLHRANRQFAEPDVKLWHGTGCINDSMKAVFGDTPADDAAKQAQARQTQMAFESDSGVVKAANAYAACLTGRGHKPGSTKPGMVEESLRQALVTARGQGNLTGDAARTALDNEIRQAMDDLECGKDYFVAAKPFVTKLHANAVG
;
A
#
# COMPACT_ATOMS: atom_id res chain seq x y z
N MET A 1 -42.91 -58.74 3.00
CA MET A 1 -43.14 -57.51 2.20
C MET A 1 -43.24 -56.34 3.16
N SER A 2 -42.22 -55.49 3.19
CA SER A 2 -42.23 -54.24 3.96
C SER A 2 -41.31 -53.23 3.30
N ILE A 3 -41.70 -51.98 3.38
CA ILE A 3 -41.56 -50.92 2.38
C ILE A 3 -40.22 -50.20 2.53
N ALA A 4 -39.39 -50.18 1.48
CA ALA A 4 -38.22 -49.33 1.40
C ALA A 4 -38.63 -47.89 1.04
N ARG A 5 -38.33 -46.92 1.90
CA ARG A 5 -38.37 -45.48 1.57
C ARG A 5 -36.98 -45.04 1.09
N PRO A 6 -36.84 -44.38 -0.07
CA PRO A 6 -35.57 -43.80 -0.48
C PRO A 6 -35.30 -42.49 0.28
N LEU A 7 -34.07 -42.35 0.79
CA LEU A 7 -33.53 -41.11 1.34
C LEU A 7 -33.37 -40.10 0.20
N HIS A 8 -34.31 -39.16 0.08
CA HIS A 8 -34.10 -37.95 -0.70
C HIS A 8 -33.01 -37.10 -0.02
N ARG A 9 -31.81 -37.16 -0.61
CA ARG A 9 -30.68 -36.28 -0.34
C ARG A 9 -31.11 -34.86 -0.73
N ALA A 10 -31.49 -34.06 0.26
CA ALA A 10 -31.77 -32.64 0.06
C ALA A 10 -30.48 -31.96 -0.44
N ASN A 11 -30.51 -31.56 -1.71
CA ASN A 11 -29.50 -30.76 -2.37
C ASN A 11 -29.54 -29.35 -1.76
N ARG A 12 -28.83 -29.15 -0.65
CA ARG A 12 -28.56 -27.80 -0.14
C ARG A 12 -27.53 -27.17 -1.05
N GLN A 13 -28.01 -26.45 -2.06
CA GLN A 13 -27.27 -25.37 -2.68
C GLN A 13 -26.80 -24.46 -1.56
N PHE A 14 -25.51 -24.51 -1.26
CA PHE A 14 -24.84 -23.45 -0.54
C PHE A 14 -24.96 -22.23 -1.44
N ALA A 15 -25.82 -21.29 -1.04
CA ALA A 15 -25.82 -19.97 -1.62
C ALA A 15 -24.39 -19.41 -1.48
N GLU A 16 -23.76 -19.15 -2.60
CA GLU A 16 -22.50 -18.41 -2.65
C GLU A 16 -22.73 -17.09 -1.89
N PRO A 17 -21.91 -16.73 -0.90
CA PRO A 17 -21.97 -15.38 -0.36
C PRO A 17 -21.57 -14.45 -1.50
N ASP A 18 -22.55 -13.73 -2.01
CA ASP A 18 -22.43 -12.60 -2.92
C ASP A 18 -21.26 -11.75 -2.42
N VAL A 19 -20.10 -11.88 -3.07
CA VAL A 19 -18.90 -11.10 -2.79
C VAL A 19 -19.19 -9.71 -3.35
N LYS A 20 -20.06 -8.99 -2.67
CA LYS A 20 -20.17 -7.55 -2.77
C LYS A 20 -18.82 -7.01 -2.34
N LEU A 21 -18.02 -6.73 -3.36
CA LEU A 21 -16.89 -5.83 -3.35
C LEU A 21 -17.09 -4.73 -2.30
N TRP A 22 -16.05 -4.55 -1.49
CA TRP A 22 -15.83 -3.50 -0.51
C TRP A 22 -16.05 -2.08 -1.09
N HIS A 23 -17.31 -1.73 -1.34
CA HIS A 23 -17.74 -0.36 -1.52
C HIS A 23 -18.50 -0.03 -0.24
N GLY A 24 -17.88 0.79 0.61
CA GLY A 24 -18.33 1.12 1.95
C GLY A 24 -19.68 1.85 1.98
N THR A 25 -20.77 1.11 1.87
CA THR A 25 -22.13 1.56 2.17
C THR A 25 -22.75 0.57 3.15
N GLY A 26 -22.54 0.82 4.45
CA GLY A 26 -23.10 0.03 5.53
C GLY A 26 -22.87 0.69 6.89
N CYS A 27 -23.54 0.18 7.93
CA CYS A 27 -23.55 0.74 9.29
C CYS A 27 -22.16 0.92 9.93
N ILE A 28 -21.11 0.29 9.37
CA ILE A 28 -19.73 0.45 9.83
C ILE A 28 -19.27 1.90 9.70
N ASN A 29 -19.58 2.57 8.58
CA ASN A 29 -19.18 3.97 8.39
C ASN A 29 -19.93 4.89 9.34
N ASP A 30 -21.24 4.68 9.49
CA ASP A 30 -22.06 5.44 10.46
C ASP A 30 -21.59 5.21 11.90
N SER A 31 -21.22 3.98 12.25
CA SER A 31 -20.69 3.64 13.58
C SER A 31 -19.31 4.24 13.80
N MET A 32 -18.42 4.19 12.81
CA MET A 32 -17.11 4.84 12.88
C MET A 32 -17.25 6.35 13.00
N LYS A 33 -18.14 6.98 12.24
CA LYS A 33 -18.44 8.41 12.34
C LYS A 33 -19.01 8.79 13.70
N ALA A 34 -19.88 7.96 14.28
CA ALA A 34 -20.45 8.21 15.60
C ALA A 34 -19.39 8.17 16.72
N VAL A 35 -18.35 7.33 16.58
CA VAL A 35 -17.30 7.15 17.60
C VAL A 35 -16.12 8.11 17.38
N PHE A 36 -15.71 8.30 16.13
CA PHE A 36 -14.49 9.03 15.76
C PHE A 36 -14.74 10.39 15.12
N GLY A 37 -16.01 10.75 14.86
CA GLY A 37 -16.37 11.98 14.15
C GLY A 37 -16.20 11.87 12.64
N ASP A 38 -16.32 12.99 11.94
CA ASP A 38 -16.00 13.07 10.52
C ASP A 38 -14.53 12.70 10.29
N THR A 39 -14.28 11.87 9.29
CA THR A 39 -12.92 11.58 8.83
C THR A 39 -12.55 12.54 7.69
N PRO A 40 -11.25 12.73 7.39
CA PRO A 40 -10.85 13.46 6.18
C PRO A 40 -11.38 12.81 4.89
N ALA A 41 -11.78 11.53 4.94
CA ALA A 41 -12.48 10.86 3.84
C ALA A 41 -13.94 11.32 3.70
N ASP A 42 -14.54 11.96 4.70
CA ASP A 42 -15.89 12.55 4.63
C ASP A 42 -15.85 14.02 4.17
N ASP A 43 -14.67 14.65 4.15
CA ASP A 43 -14.46 16.03 3.70
C ASP A 43 -14.06 16.08 2.20
N ALA A 44 -15.06 16.31 1.35
CA ALA A 44 -14.86 16.41 -0.09
C ALA A 44 -13.86 17.50 -0.51
N ALA A 45 -13.73 18.58 0.26
CA ALA A 45 -12.79 19.66 -0.03
C ALA A 45 -11.35 19.22 0.27
N LYS A 46 -11.11 18.57 1.42
CA LYS A 46 -9.79 17.96 1.73
C LYS A 46 -9.40 16.90 0.72
N GLN A 47 -10.33 16.06 0.28
CA GLN A 47 -10.06 15.10 -0.78
C GLN A 47 -9.67 15.77 -2.10
N ALA A 48 -10.37 16.85 -2.49
CA ALA A 48 -10.03 17.59 -3.71
C ALA A 48 -8.63 18.22 -3.61
N GLN A 49 -8.28 18.77 -2.45
CA GLN A 49 -6.95 19.32 -2.19
C GLN A 49 -5.86 18.24 -2.17
N ALA A 50 -6.13 17.07 -1.59
CA ALA A 50 -5.22 15.93 -1.62
C ALA A 50 -4.96 15.46 -3.06
N ARG A 51 -6.01 15.33 -3.89
CA ARG A 51 -5.86 14.99 -5.31
C ARG A 51 -5.04 16.02 -6.08
N GLN A 52 -5.29 17.31 -5.88
CA GLN A 52 -4.51 18.38 -6.51
C GLN A 52 -3.04 18.36 -6.05
N THR A 53 -2.80 18.16 -4.76
CA THR A 53 -1.45 18.08 -4.20
C THR A 53 -0.70 16.86 -4.74
N GLN A 54 -1.40 15.72 -4.89
CA GLN A 54 -0.83 14.52 -5.48
C GLN A 54 -0.47 14.74 -6.96
N MET A 55 -1.35 15.35 -7.74
CA MET A 55 -1.05 15.68 -9.14
C MET A 55 0.16 16.62 -9.25
N ALA A 56 0.25 17.62 -8.37
CA ALA A 56 1.39 18.53 -8.32
C ALA A 56 2.69 17.80 -7.93
N PHE A 57 2.63 16.92 -6.93
CA PHE A 57 3.76 16.09 -6.50
C PHE A 57 4.29 15.20 -7.64
N GLU A 58 3.38 14.54 -8.35
CA GLU A 58 3.72 13.59 -9.41
C GLU A 58 4.24 14.27 -10.69
N SER A 59 3.93 15.55 -10.89
CA SER A 59 4.28 16.31 -12.09
C SER A 59 5.36 17.37 -11.87
N ASP A 60 5.74 17.67 -10.63
CA ASP A 60 6.80 18.63 -10.34
C ASP A 60 8.12 18.17 -10.94
N SER A 61 8.71 19.00 -11.81
CA SER A 61 9.92 18.64 -12.56
C SER A 61 11.13 18.36 -11.67
N GLY A 62 11.24 19.04 -10.51
CA GLY A 62 12.33 18.82 -9.56
C GLY A 62 12.16 17.47 -8.86
N VAL A 63 10.94 17.15 -8.43
CA VAL A 63 10.61 15.86 -7.82
C VAL A 63 10.79 14.71 -8.81
N VAL A 64 10.27 14.82 -10.03
CA VAL A 64 10.40 13.79 -11.07
C VAL A 64 11.86 13.55 -11.42
N LYS A 65 12.67 14.60 -11.56
CA LYS A 65 14.11 14.47 -11.80
C LYS A 65 14.80 13.74 -10.65
N ALA A 66 14.50 14.11 -9.41
CA ALA A 66 15.08 13.46 -8.23
C ALA A 66 14.63 12.00 -8.09
N ALA A 67 13.37 11.68 -8.37
CA ALA A 67 12.83 10.32 -8.36
C ALA A 67 13.53 9.42 -9.39
N ASN A 68 13.78 9.94 -10.60
CA ASN A 68 14.53 9.21 -11.63
C ASN A 68 15.99 8.98 -11.21
N ALA A 69 16.64 9.97 -10.59
CA ALA A 69 18.01 9.83 -10.07
C ALA A 69 18.09 8.79 -8.94
N TYR A 70 17.11 8.82 -8.03
CA TYR A 70 16.96 7.84 -6.96
C TYR A 70 16.78 6.41 -7.51
N ALA A 71 15.88 6.21 -8.47
CA ALA A 71 15.69 4.91 -9.11
C ALA A 71 16.93 4.42 -9.87
N ALA A 72 17.67 5.32 -10.53
CA ALA A 72 18.92 4.99 -11.20
C ALA A 72 20.01 4.56 -10.20
N CYS A 73 20.13 5.25 -9.06
CA CYS A 73 21.05 4.88 -7.99
C CYS A 73 20.73 3.50 -7.41
N LEU A 74 19.45 3.24 -7.10
CA LEU A 74 18.98 1.92 -6.66
C LEU A 74 19.33 0.82 -7.66
N THR A 75 19.09 1.07 -8.95
CA THR A 75 19.43 0.13 -10.04
C THR A 75 20.93 -0.14 -10.09
N GLY A 76 21.76 0.89 -9.92
CA GLY A 76 23.22 0.75 -9.83
C GLY A 76 23.68 -0.10 -8.64
N ARG A 77 22.88 -0.18 -7.57
CA ARG A 77 23.12 -1.05 -6.40
C ARG A 77 22.48 -2.44 -6.50
N GLY A 78 21.88 -2.76 -7.64
CA GLY A 78 21.28 -4.06 -7.90
C GLY A 78 19.83 -4.20 -7.45
N HIS A 79 19.20 -3.13 -6.94
CA HIS A 79 17.76 -3.09 -6.67
C HIS A 79 16.98 -2.89 -7.98
N LYS A 80 15.73 -3.34 -8.03
CA LYS A 80 14.87 -3.19 -9.21
C LYS A 80 13.58 -2.47 -8.81
N PRO A 81 13.58 -1.13 -8.73
CA PRO A 81 12.36 -0.40 -8.45
C PRO A 81 11.34 -0.69 -9.57
N GLY A 82 10.12 -1.03 -9.17
CA GLY A 82 9.00 -1.35 -10.08
C GLY A 82 8.38 -0.11 -10.73
N SER A 83 8.77 1.09 -10.30
CA SER A 83 8.34 2.37 -10.86
C SER A 83 9.37 3.46 -10.55
N THR A 84 9.46 4.47 -11.41
CA THR A 84 10.23 5.70 -11.17
C THR A 84 9.35 6.91 -10.86
N LYS A 85 8.03 6.70 -10.79
CA LYS A 85 7.06 7.74 -10.49
C LYS A 85 7.22 8.20 -9.02
N PRO A 86 7.18 9.51 -8.72
CA PRO A 86 7.13 10.00 -7.35
C PRO A 86 6.00 9.31 -6.55
N GLY A 87 6.30 8.89 -5.32
CA GLY A 87 5.42 8.11 -4.45
C GLY A 87 5.49 6.60 -4.68
N MET A 88 5.93 6.16 -5.86
CA MET A 88 5.92 4.74 -6.24
C MET A 88 7.31 4.09 -6.23
N VAL A 89 8.39 4.88 -6.21
CA VAL A 89 9.75 4.33 -6.18
C VAL A 89 9.97 3.59 -4.86
N GLU A 90 9.71 4.28 -3.75
CA GLU A 90 9.80 3.76 -2.38
C GLU A 90 8.84 2.60 -2.13
N GLU A 91 7.61 2.70 -2.64
CA GLU A 91 6.58 1.66 -2.48
C GLU A 91 6.98 0.39 -3.22
N SER A 92 7.55 0.52 -4.42
CA SER A 92 8.03 -0.63 -5.17
C SER A 92 9.21 -1.32 -4.48
N LEU A 93 10.09 -0.55 -3.84
CA LEU A 93 11.21 -1.06 -3.08
C LEU A 93 10.73 -1.82 -1.83
N ARG A 94 9.77 -1.24 -1.10
CA ARG A 94 9.10 -1.86 0.05
C ARG A 94 8.41 -3.17 -0.36
N GLN A 95 7.67 -3.16 -1.47
CA GLN A 95 6.98 -4.34 -1.94
C GLN A 95 7.96 -5.46 -2.33
N ALA A 96 9.10 -5.13 -2.94
CA ALA A 96 10.15 -6.10 -3.23
C ALA A 96 10.68 -6.79 -1.96
N LEU A 97 10.86 -6.06 -0.85
CA LEU A 97 11.26 -6.64 0.44
C LEU A 97 10.21 -7.60 0.98
N VAL A 98 8.95 -7.15 1.03
CA VAL A 98 7.83 -7.97 1.52
C VAL A 98 7.72 -9.26 0.72
N THR A 99 7.88 -9.18 -0.60
CA THR A 99 7.87 -10.35 -1.48
C THR A 99 9.10 -11.25 -1.26
N ALA A 100 10.30 -10.67 -1.14
CA ALA A 100 11.54 -11.44 -0.94
C ALA A 100 11.57 -12.20 0.39
N ARG A 101 10.98 -11.62 1.44
CA ARG A 101 10.82 -12.30 2.74
C ARG A 101 9.86 -13.49 2.66
N GLY A 102 8.88 -13.44 1.76
CA GLY A 102 7.83 -14.45 1.63
C GLY A 102 6.86 -14.48 2.82
N GLN A 103 5.92 -15.42 2.77
CA GLN A 103 4.99 -15.71 3.88
C GLN A 103 5.32 -17.09 4.44
N GLY A 104 5.77 -17.16 5.70
CA GLY A 104 6.09 -18.43 6.34
C GLY A 104 7.00 -18.30 7.56
N ASN A 105 7.18 -19.42 8.27
CA ASN A 105 8.04 -19.48 9.44
C ASN A 105 9.49 -19.67 8.98
N LEU A 106 10.31 -18.62 9.10
CA LEU A 106 11.73 -18.69 8.79
C LEU A 106 12.48 -19.41 9.93
N THR A 107 13.49 -20.21 9.58
CA THR A 107 14.48 -20.65 10.58
C THR A 107 15.25 -19.44 11.10
N GLY A 108 15.86 -19.53 12.29
CA GLY A 108 16.61 -18.41 12.88
C GLY A 108 17.70 -17.86 11.95
N ASP A 109 18.45 -18.73 11.26
CA ASP A 109 19.53 -18.32 10.35
C ASP A 109 19.00 -17.71 9.04
N ALA A 110 17.89 -18.24 8.51
CA ALA A 110 17.22 -17.65 7.36
C ALA A 110 16.64 -16.27 7.71
N ALA A 111 16.09 -16.11 8.92
CA ALA A 111 15.56 -14.84 9.41
C ALA A 111 16.66 -13.78 9.58
N ARG A 112 17.83 -14.16 10.13
CA ARG A 112 18.99 -13.25 10.24
C ARG A 112 19.46 -12.79 8.87
N THR A 113 19.64 -13.72 7.94
CA THR A 113 20.05 -13.40 6.57
C THR A 113 19.04 -12.48 5.86
N ALA A 114 17.74 -12.71 6.05
CA ALA A 114 16.69 -11.85 5.51
C ALA A 114 16.76 -10.44 6.12
N LEU A 115 16.95 -10.34 7.44
CA LEU A 115 17.09 -9.06 8.13
C LEU A 115 18.33 -8.28 7.67
N ASP A 116 19.48 -8.94 7.49
CA ASP A 116 20.69 -8.27 6.97
C ASP A 116 20.46 -7.69 5.56
N ASN A 117 19.68 -8.39 4.73
CA ASN A 117 19.28 -7.89 3.42
C ASN A 117 18.32 -6.70 3.51
N GLU A 118 17.32 -6.75 4.40
CA GLU A 118 16.41 -5.63 4.68
C GLU A 118 17.19 -4.39 5.14
N ILE A 119 18.15 -4.56 6.06
CA ILE A 119 18.99 -3.47 6.58
C ILE A 119 19.83 -2.85 5.45
N ARG A 120 20.52 -3.67 4.66
CA ARG A 120 21.34 -3.18 3.54
C ARG A 120 20.49 -2.39 2.55
N GLN A 121 19.31 -2.90 2.21
CA GLN A 121 18.40 -2.21 1.30
C GLN A 121 17.87 -0.90 1.88
N ALA A 122 17.57 -0.85 3.18
CA ALA A 122 17.17 0.39 3.84
C ALA A 122 18.31 1.43 3.87
N MET A 123 19.56 0.99 3.99
CA MET A 123 20.71 1.90 3.89
C MET A 123 20.87 2.44 2.47
N ASP A 124 20.73 1.58 1.46
CA ASP A 124 20.78 1.99 0.05
C ASP A 124 19.63 2.97 -0.29
N ASP A 125 18.43 2.72 0.23
CA ASP A 125 17.27 3.60 0.12
C ASP A 125 17.56 5.01 0.67
N LEU A 126 18.04 5.07 1.92
CA LEU A 126 18.39 6.32 2.57
C LEU A 126 19.52 7.06 1.86
N GLU A 127 20.47 6.34 1.28
CA GLU A 127 21.59 6.96 0.58
C GLU A 127 21.20 7.48 -0.80
N CYS A 128 20.50 6.67 -1.60
CA CYS A 128 20.07 7.02 -2.94
C CYS A 128 18.92 8.02 -2.96
N GLY A 129 18.07 8.03 -1.93
CA GLY A 129 16.84 8.83 -1.88
C GLY A 129 16.98 10.24 -1.34
N LYS A 130 18.16 10.67 -0.87
CA LYS A 130 18.35 11.95 -0.14
C LYS A 130 17.74 13.16 -0.85
N ASP A 131 18.14 13.37 -2.11
CA ASP A 131 17.69 14.52 -2.90
C ASP A 131 16.20 14.42 -3.23
N TYR A 132 15.71 13.20 -3.45
CA TYR A 132 14.30 12.92 -3.68
C TYR A 132 13.46 13.26 -2.46
N PHE A 133 13.84 12.82 -1.26
CA PHE A 133 13.10 13.12 -0.03
C PHE A 133 13.12 14.60 0.31
N VAL A 134 14.21 15.31 0.02
CA VAL A 134 14.27 16.77 0.15
C VAL A 134 13.29 17.46 -0.81
N ALA A 135 13.28 17.05 -2.09
CA ALA A 135 12.36 17.60 -3.09
C ALA A 135 10.89 17.26 -2.80
N ALA A 136 10.61 16.06 -2.30
CA ALA A 136 9.27 15.54 -2.02
C ALA A 136 8.64 16.14 -0.75
N LYS A 137 9.47 16.48 0.26
CA LYS A 137 9.02 16.95 1.58
C LYS A 137 7.88 17.98 1.57
N PRO A 138 7.92 19.09 0.81
CA PRO A 138 6.84 20.08 0.81
C PRO A 138 5.49 19.51 0.35
N PHE A 139 5.50 18.54 -0.56
CA PHE A 139 4.30 17.89 -1.08
C PHE A 139 3.76 16.86 -0.08
N VAL A 140 4.62 15.99 0.43
CA VAL A 140 4.25 14.95 1.42
C VAL A 140 3.69 15.59 2.69
N THR A 141 4.27 16.72 3.13
CA THR A 141 3.76 17.48 4.28
C THR A 141 2.33 17.96 4.04
N LYS A 142 2.03 18.48 2.84
CA LYS A 142 0.67 18.92 2.47
C LYS A 142 -0.30 17.74 2.34
N LEU A 143 0.14 16.63 1.74
CA LEU A 143 -0.65 15.41 1.63
C LEU A 143 -1.04 14.87 3.01
N HIS A 144 -0.10 14.82 3.96
CA HIS A 144 -0.37 14.41 5.33
C HIS A 144 -1.31 15.36 6.06
N ALA A 145 -1.12 16.67 5.91
CA ALA A 145 -2.05 17.66 6.50
C ALA A 145 -3.49 17.47 5.99
N ASN A 146 -3.66 17.08 4.72
CA ASN A 146 -4.97 16.81 4.14
C ASN A 146 -5.54 15.42 4.52
N ALA A 147 -4.72 14.52 5.05
CA ALA A 147 -5.08 13.15 5.40
C ALA A 147 -5.34 12.91 6.91
N VAL A 148 -4.98 13.84 7.79
CA VAL A 148 -5.03 13.66 9.27
C VAL A 148 -5.85 14.76 9.95
N GLY A 149 -7.01 15.14 9.41
CA GLY A 149 -7.85 16.13 10.07
C GLY A 149 -9.31 15.98 9.81
#